data_AF-A0A370L0J3-F1
#
_entry.id   AF-A0A370L0J3-F1
#
_cell.length_a   1.000
_cell.length_b   1.000
_cell.length_c   1.000
_cell.angle_alpha   90.00
_cell.angle_beta   90.00
_cell.angle_gamma   90.00
#
_symmetry.space_group_name_H-M   'P 1'
#
loop_
_entity.id
_entity.type
_entity.pdbx_description
1 polymer ?
#
loop_
_entity_poly.entity_id
_entity_poly.type
_entity_poly.pdbx_seq_one_letter_code
_entity_poly.pdbx_strand_id
1 'polypeptide(L)' 'MAGTWASEDRLVRLELSANGRYDEARGTRRSAYRGRYEVEGQRLYFADDRGFTALGEVRNGVLRLGSERLMRQ' A
#
# COMPACT_ATOMS: atom_id res chain seq x y z
N MET A 1 3.70 1.04 10.80
CA MET A 1 3.22 1.96 9.75
C MET A 1 1.76 1.68 9.34
N ALA A 2 0.92 1.22 10.29
CA ALA A 2 -0.49 0.95 9.97
C ALA A 2 -1.26 2.25 9.71
N GLY A 3 -2.32 2.14 8.92
CA GLY A 3 -3.19 3.24 8.53
C GLY A 3 -3.54 3.22 7.05
N THR A 4 -4.32 4.22 6.65
CA THR A 4 -4.79 4.38 5.28
C THR A 4 -3.88 5.33 4.53
N TRP A 5 -3.55 4.96 3.30
CA TRP A 5 -2.78 5.74 2.35
C TRP A 5 -3.62 5.89 1.09
N ALA A 6 -3.60 7.06 0.46
CA ALA A 6 -4.37 7.29 -0.77
C ALA A 6 -3.62 8.18 -1.75
N SER A 7 -3.86 7.95 -3.05
CA SER A 7 -3.46 8.88 -4.09
C SER A 7 -4.23 10.19 -3.95
N GLU A 8 -3.69 11.27 -4.53
CA GLU A 8 -4.30 12.61 -4.46
C GLU A 8 -5.72 12.62 -5.03
N ASP A 9 -5.91 11.94 -6.17
CA ASP A 9 -7.21 11.76 -6.83
C ASP A 9 -8.12 10.74 -6.14
N ARG A 10 -7.65 10.09 -5.06
CA ARG A 10 -8.32 9.01 -4.31
C ARG A 10 -8.73 7.81 -5.17
N LEU A 11 -8.18 7.67 -6.37
CA LEU A 11 -8.41 6.50 -7.21
C LEU A 11 -7.66 5.28 -6.68
N VAL A 12 -6.60 5.45 -5.91
CA VAL A 12 -5.91 4.36 -5.23
C VAL A 12 -6.02 4.59 -3.73
N ARG A 13 -6.50 3.58 -3.01
CA ARG A 13 -6.53 3.55 -1.54
C ARG A 13 -5.86 2.27 -1.06
N LEU A 14 -4.85 2.40 -0.21
CA LEU A 14 -4.11 1.31 0.40
C LEU A 14 -4.33 1.35 1.90
N GLU A 15 -4.88 0.28 2.46
CA GLU A 15 -5.08 0.10 3.89
C GLU A 15 -4.02 -0.86 4.41
N LEU A 16 -3.19 -0.38 5.35
CA LEU A 16 -2.19 -1.19 6.04
C LEU A 16 -2.68 -1.49 7.45
N SER A 17 -2.95 -2.76 7.73
CA SER A 17 -3.43 -3.20 9.05
C SER A 17 -2.28 -3.62 9.96
N ALA A 18 -2.44 -3.44 11.27
CA ALA A 18 -1.40 -3.71 12.25
C ALA A 18 -0.95 -5.18 12.32
N ASN A 19 -1.75 -6.11 11.79
CA ASN A 19 -1.41 -7.54 11.72
C ASN A 19 -0.56 -7.90 10.48
N GLY A 20 -0.05 -6.91 9.74
CA GLY A 20 0.79 -7.13 8.56
C GLY A 20 0.02 -7.47 7.29
N ARG A 21 -1.30 -7.19 7.22
CA ARG A 21 -2.09 -7.33 5.99
C ARG A 21 -2.32 -6.00 5.31
N TYR A 22 -2.38 -6.02 3.99
CA TYR A 22 -2.81 -4.86 3.20
C TYR A 22 -4.02 -5.17 2.32
N ASP A 23 -4.79 -4.13 2.03
CA ASP A 23 -5.83 -4.11 1.00
C ASP A 23 -5.67 -2.86 0.14
N GLU A 24 -5.57 -3.03 -1.17
CA GLU A 24 -5.53 -1.94 -2.13
C GLU A 24 -6.81 -1.92 -2.96
N ALA A 25 -7.55 -0.81 -2.90
CA ALA A 25 -8.67 -0.53 -3.77
C ALA A 25 -8.24 0.41 -4.91
N ARG A 26 -8.76 0.17 -6.11
CA ARG A 26 -8.56 1.01 -7.30
C ARG A 26 -9.89 1.43 -7.93
N GLY A 27 -10.21 2.72 -7.87
CA GLY A 27 -11.48 3.29 -8.33
C GLY A 27 -12.66 2.59 -7.66
N THR A 28 -13.54 1.99 -8.46
CA THR A 28 -14.69 1.22 -7.97
C THR A 28 -14.34 -0.22 -7.58
N ARG A 29 -13.16 -0.72 -7.97
CA ARG A 29 -12.70 -2.08 -7.65
C ARG A 29 -12.10 -2.09 -6.25
N ARG A 30 -12.92 -2.47 -5.27
CA ARG A 30 -12.48 -2.78 -3.91
C ARG A 30 -11.58 -4.01 -3.91
N SER A 31 -10.56 -4.04 -3.04
CA SER A 31 -9.62 -5.15 -2.90
C SER A 31 -9.02 -5.62 -4.24
N ALA A 32 -8.59 -4.67 -5.07
CA ALA A 32 -7.88 -4.96 -6.30
C ALA A 32 -6.61 -5.79 -6.06
N TYR A 33 -5.91 -5.52 -4.95
CA TYR A 33 -4.78 -6.31 -4.44
C TYR A 33 -4.90 -6.50 -2.94
N ARG A 34 -4.49 -7.67 -2.45
CA ARG A 34 -4.50 -8.01 -1.02
C ARG A 34 -3.40 -8.98 -0.72
N GLY A 35 -2.82 -8.86 0.46
CA GLY A 35 -1.76 -9.77 0.86
C GLY A 35 -1.13 -9.40 2.18
N ARG A 36 0.12 -9.81 2.34
CA ARG A 36 0.96 -9.44 3.47
C ARG A 36 1.91 -8.32 3.10
N TYR A 37 2.30 -7.55 4.10
CA TYR A 37 3.38 -6.61 3.97
C TYR A 37 4.33 -6.69 5.16
N GLU A 38 5.59 -6.37 4.90
CA GLU A 38 6.66 -6.27 5.89
C GLU A 38 7.32 -4.89 5.78
N VAL A 39 7.87 -4.39 6.88
CA VAL A 39 8.49 -3.07 6.93
C VAL A 39 9.93 -3.22 7.36
N GLU A 40 10.85 -2.70 6.56
CA GLU A 40 12.29 -2.65 6.86
C GLU A 40 12.80 -1.22 6.68
N GLY A 41 12.96 -0.51 7.80
CA GLY A 41 13.31 0.91 7.78
C GLY A 41 12.26 1.74 7.03
N GLN A 42 12.64 2.25 5.86
CA GLN A 42 11.75 3.03 4.97
C GLN A 42 11.09 2.20 3.86
N ARG A 43 11.45 0.92 3.73
CA ARG A 43 10.96 0.03 2.68
C ARG A 43 9.78 -0.80 3.17
N LEU A 44 8.84 -1.05 2.28
CA LEU A 44 7.71 -1.93 2.50
C LEU A 44 7.72 -3.02 1.43
N TYR A 45 7.77 -4.26 1.85
CA TYR A 45 7.72 -5.40 0.96
C TYR A 45 6.31 -5.95 0.96
N PHE A 46 5.69 -6.05 -0.21
CA PHE A 46 4.34 -6.57 -0.37
C PHE A 46 4.37 -7.93 -1.06
N ALA A 47 3.61 -8.86 -0.52
CA ALA A 47 3.35 -10.17 -1.13
C ALA A 47 1.83 -10.36 -1.26
N ASP A 48 1.31 -10.26 -2.48
CA ASP A 48 -0.11 -10.48 -2.80
C ASP A 48 -0.46 -11.96 -2.65
N ASP A 49 -1.68 -12.25 -2.21
CA ASP A 49 -2.16 -13.62 -2.02
C ASP A 49 -2.20 -14.44 -3.33
N ARG A 50 -2.11 -13.79 -4.51
CA ARG A 50 -2.00 -14.44 -5.83
C ARG A 50 -0.56 -14.65 -6.31
N GLY A 51 0.44 -14.32 -5.50
CA GLY A 51 1.86 -14.60 -5.77
C GLY A 51 2.65 -13.46 -6.42
N PHE A 52 2.07 -12.26 -6.54
CA PHE A 52 2.81 -11.07 -6.99
C PHE A 52 3.54 -10.41 -5.82
N THR A 53 4.67 -9.78 -6.09
CA THR A 53 5.40 -8.97 -5.10
C THR A 53 5.53 -7.53 -5.57
N ALA A 54 5.61 -6.60 -4.61
CA ALA A 54 5.86 -5.19 -4.88
C ALA A 54 6.74 -4.58 -3.79
N LEU A 55 7.46 -3.53 -4.14
CA LEU A 55 8.29 -2.75 -3.22
C LEU A 55 7.70 -1.34 -3.11
N GLY A 56 7.40 -0.94 -1.89
CA GLY A 56 7.09 0.43 -1.51
C GLY A 56 8.24 1.10 -0.78
N GLU A 57 8.33 2.41 -0.86
CA GLU A 57 9.28 3.20 -0.08
C GLU A 57 8.63 4.47 0.48
N VAL A 58 8.89 4.76 1.75
CA VAL A 58 8.39 5.95 2.44
C VAL A 58 9.47 6.99 2.55
N ARG A 59 9.23 8.18 1.99
CA ARG A 59 10.06 9.35 2.21
C ARG A 59 9.21 10.58 2.43
N ASN A 60 9.54 11.36 3.46
CA ASN A 60 8.89 12.63 3.77
C ASN A 60 7.35 12.53 3.84
N GLY A 61 6.85 11.45 4.46
CA GLY A 61 5.40 11.21 4.61
C GLY A 61 4.67 10.72 3.35
N VAL A 62 5.40 10.44 2.25
CA VAL A 62 4.85 9.91 1.00
C VAL A 62 5.31 8.48 0.80
N LEU A 63 4.36 7.58 0.54
CA LEU A 63 4.62 6.20 0.13
C LEU A 63 4.63 6.12 -1.41
N ARG A 64 5.75 5.69 -1.98
CA ARG A 64 5.86 5.39 -3.41
C ARG A 64 5.70 3.89 -3.60
N LEU A 65 4.75 3.46 -4.43
CA LEU A 65 4.47 2.05 -4.72
C LEU A 65 4.30 1.88 -6.24
N GLY A 66 5.35 1.43 -6.92
CA GLY A 66 5.38 1.45 -8.39
C GLY A 66 5.24 2.87 -8.94
N SER A 67 4.23 3.11 -9.78
CA SER A 67 3.85 4.43 -10.30
C SER A 67 3.04 5.28 -9.32
N GLU A 68 2.52 4.68 -8.24
CA GLU A 68 1.63 5.36 -7.32
C GLU A 68 2.40 6.19 -6.29
N ARG A 69 1.83 7.35 -5.96
CA ARG A 69 2.27 8.20 -4.85
C ARG A 69 1.11 8.35 -3.89
N LEU A 70 1.27 7.82 -2.69
CA LEU A 70 0.22 7.75 -1.69
C LEU A 70 0.60 8.60 -0.47
N MET A 71 -0.36 9.36 0.02
CA MET A 71 -0.25 10.16 1.23
C MET A 71 -1.04 9.47 2.33
N ARG A 72 -0.52 9.52 3.55
CA ARG A 72 -1.25 9.04 4.73
C ARG A 72 -2.48 9.91 4.95
N GLN A 73 -3.63 9.28 5.18
CA GLN A 73 -4.88 9.96 5.56
C GLN A 73 -5.00 10.12 7.07
#